data_AF-A0A098THJ7-F1
#
_entry.id   AF-A0A098THJ7-F1
#
_cell.length_a   1.000
_cell.length_b   1.000
_cell.length_c   1.000
_cell.angle_alpha   90.00
_cell.angle_beta   90.00
_cell.angle_gamma   90.00
#
_symmetry.space_group_name_H-M   'P 1'
#
loop_
_entity.id
_entity.type
_entity.pdbx_description
1 polymer ?
#
loop_
_entity_poly.entity_id
_entity_poly.type
_entity_poly.pdbx_seq_one_letter_code
_entity_poly.pdbx_strand_id
1 'polypeptide(L)'
;MYVVEKTLAKIEGWGKPCIDAFSKGQTIHTDLRSKYLAAVFFATLLMRNPHILEVQENGFSDLRNSDNSYFKSTVSDSADDEDKKDLGEVSDWFSKLDQEEKHIVFVRSIIDTATPLAQDLMQKKWCLLRSADGYFVTSDNPVVVFHPKTSPYGICTTGVHIHIAITPKILLLLGCEVSLNENQVYDVPQKFVEHMNCLTISKAERFIISPFVFDELQSLIQEVKQEI
;
A
#
# COMPACT_ATOMS: atom_id res chain seq x y z
N MET A 1 -13.18 15.22 -6.18
CA MET A 1 -11.70 15.26 -6.34
C MET A 1 -10.98 16.15 -5.32
N TYR A 2 -11.21 17.49 -5.25
CA TYR A 2 -10.48 18.37 -4.31
C TYR A 2 -10.67 18.04 -2.81
N VAL A 3 -11.88 17.66 -2.39
CA VAL A 3 -12.20 17.35 -0.98
C VAL A 3 -11.56 16.02 -0.53
N VAL A 4 -11.53 15.03 -1.42
CA VAL A 4 -10.90 13.71 -1.18
C VAL A 4 -9.40 13.89 -0.95
N GLU A 5 -8.71 14.50 -1.90
CA GLU A 5 -7.27 14.74 -1.80
C GLU A 5 -6.91 15.61 -0.59
N LYS A 6 -7.73 16.62 -0.25
CA LYS A 6 -7.51 17.43 0.94
C LYS A 6 -7.65 16.62 2.25
N THR A 7 -8.59 15.68 2.29
CA THR A 7 -8.82 14.85 3.48
C THR A 7 -7.73 13.79 3.63
N LEU A 8 -7.36 13.13 2.53
CA LEU A 8 -6.25 12.17 2.51
C LEU A 8 -4.92 12.87 2.84
N ALA A 9 -4.64 14.04 2.28
CA ALA A 9 -3.45 14.82 2.59
C ALA A 9 -3.35 15.19 4.08
N LYS A 10 -4.49 15.39 4.76
CA LYS A 10 -4.50 15.64 6.21
C LYS A 10 -4.08 14.41 7.01
N ILE A 11 -4.58 13.23 6.63
CA ILE A 11 -4.22 11.94 7.25
C ILE A 11 -2.75 11.65 6.98
N GLU A 12 -2.31 11.86 5.75
CA GLU A 12 -0.92 11.64 5.34
C GLU A 12 0.04 12.59 6.06
N GLY A 13 -0.40 13.82 6.30
CA GLY A 13 0.32 14.82 7.08
C GLY A 13 0.60 14.38 8.53
N TRP A 14 -0.16 13.43 9.09
CA TRP A 14 0.12 12.90 10.43
C TRP A 14 1.36 12.02 10.48
N GLY A 15 1.65 11.29 9.39
CA GLY A 15 2.85 10.46 9.28
C GLY A 15 4.13 11.27 9.01
N LYS A 16 3.99 12.52 8.52
CA LYS A 16 5.11 13.36 8.07
C LYS A 16 6.29 13.44 9.04
N PRO A 17 6.11 13.68 10.36
CA PRO A 17 7.23 13.74 11.28
C PRO A 17 8.06 12.43 11.30
N CYS A 18 7.40 11.28 11.16
CA CYS A 18 8.06 9.98 11.11
C CYS A 18 8.79 9.79 9.77
N ILE A 19 8.17 10.16 8.66
CA ILE A 19 8.80 10.10 7.34
C ILE A 19 10.03 11.00 7.28
N ASP A 20 9.94 12.21 7.83
CA ASP A 20 11.06 13.14 7.90
C ASP A 20 12.21 12.56 8.77
N ALA A 21 11.89 11.86 9.86
CA ALA A 21 12.88 11.15 10.67
C ALA A 21 13.54 10.00 9.89
N PHE A 22 12.74 9.13 9.26
CA PHE A 22 13.23 8.04 8.43
C PHE A 22 14.12 8.54 7.29
N SER A 23 13.77 9.65 6.64
CA SER A 23 14.57 10.23 5.55
C SER A 23 15.98 10.63 5.99
N LYS A 24 16.16 10.94 7.28
CA LYS A 24 17.45 11.27 7.91
C LYS A 24 18.16 10.04 8.47
N GLY A 25 17.64 8.84 8.24
CA GLY A 25 18.15 7.59 8.81
C GLY A 25 17.90 7.48 10.31
N GLN A 26 16.91 8.18 10.86
CA GLN A 26 16.53 8.09 12.26
C GLN A 26 15.40 7.07 12.41
N THR A 27 15.57 6.09 13.28
CA THR A 27 14.54 5.10 13.62
C THR A 27 13.53 5.71 14.59
N ILE A 28 12.29 5.19 14.60
CA ILE A 28 11.28 5.62 15.58
C ILE A 28 11.63 4.94 16.91
N HIS A 29 12.37 5.63 17.77
CA HIS A 29 12.85 5.01 18.99
C HIS A 29 11.92 5.11 20.21
N THR A 30 10.83 5.89 20.23
CA THR A 30 10.26 6.23 21.56
C THR A 30 8.75 6.40 21.74
N ASP A 31 7.89 6.44 20.72
CA ASP A 31 6.44 6.48 21.01
C ASP A 31 5.55 5.70 20.04
N LEU A 32 4.67 4.89 20.65
CA LEU A 32 3.71 4.02 19.96
C LEU A 32 2.79 4.80 19.02
N ARG A 33 2.47 6.06 19.37
CA ARG A 33 1.60 6.93 18.59
C ARG A 33 2.27 7.32 17.27
N SER A 34 3.53 7.71 17.27
CA SER A 34 4.30 8.02 16.06
C SER A 34 4.38 6.80 15.13
N LYS A 35 4.70 5.62 15.67
CA LYS A 35 4.70 4.37 14.88
C LYS A 35 3.31 4.11 14.27
N TYR A 36 2.24 4.32 15.04
CA TYR A 36 0.86 4.16 14.56
C TYR A 36 0.51 5.16 13.46
N LEU A 37 0.86 6.45 13.61
CA LEU A 37 0.61 7.45 12.57
C LEU A 37 1.38 7.16 11.28
N ALA A 38 2.62 6.66 11.38
CA ALA A 38 3.37 6.16 10.23
C ALA A 38 2.69 4.93 9.61
N ALA A 39 2.18 4.01 10.42
CA ALA A 39 1.47 2.83 9.94
C ALA A 39 0.17 3.20 9.20
N VAL A 40 -0.60 4.17 9.71
CA VAL A 40 -1.79 4.70 9.02
C VAL A 40 -1.41 5.34 7.69
N PHE A 41 -0.30 6.09 7.64
CA PHE A 41 0.21 6.65 6.38
C PHE A 41 0.52 5.55 5.36
N PHE A 42 1.30 4.53 5.73
CA PHE A 42 1.65 3.45 4.81
C PHE A 42 0.46 2.55 4.44
N ALA A 43 -0.46 2.32 5.36
CA ALA A 43 -1.72 1.64 5.07
C ALA A 43 -2.55 2.41 4.05
N THR A 44 -2.64 3.74 4.20
CA THR A 44 -3.31 4.61 3.23
C THR A 44 -2.61 4.56 1.87
N LEU A 45 -1.27 4.61 1.82
CA LEU A 45 -0.52 4.47 0.57
C LEU A 45 -0.77 3.12 -0.12
N LEU A 46 -0.84 2.02 0.64
CA LEU A 46 -1.18 0.71 0.07
C LEU A 46 -2.57 0.74 -0.56
N MET A 47 -3.56 1.33 0.13
CA MET A 47 -4.93 1.45 -0.38
C MET A 47 -5.06 2.36 -1.61
N ARG A 48 -4.06 3.22 -1.88
CA ARG A 48 -4.01 4.12 -3.03
C ARG A 48 -3.29 3.53 -4.25
N ASN A 49 -2.97 2.24 -4.21
CA ASN A 49 -2.54 1.49 -5.38
C ASN A 49 -3.63 1.63 -6.50
N PRO A 50 -3.26 1.87 -7.78
CA PRO A 50 -4.25 2.11 -8.83
C PRO A 50 -5.19 0.93 -9.08
N HIS A 51 -4.71 -0.31 -9.01
CA HIS A 51 -5.58 -1.49 -9.04
C HIS A 51 -6.57 -1.51 -7.86
N ILE A 52 -6.16 -1.20 -6.64
CA ILE A 52 -7.08 -1.16 -5.48
C ILE A 52 -8.12 -0.04 -5.65
N LEU A 53 -7.71 1.12 -6.15
CA LEU A 53 -8.62 2.21 -6.48
C LEU A 53 -9.62 1.80 -7.56
N GLU A 54 -9.17 1.10 -8.60
CA GLU A 54 -10.02 0.58 -9.66
C GLU A 54 -11.01 -0.46 -9.13
N VAL A 55 -10.58 -1.38 -8.25
CA VAL A 55 -11.48 -2.36 -7.60
C VAL A 55 -12.52 -1.66 -6.74
N GLN A 56 -12.14 -0.63 -5.99
CA GLN A 56 -13.08 0.14 -5.19
C GLN A 56 -14.05 0.94 -6.05
N GLU A 57 -13.56 1.65 -7.07
CA GLU A 57 -14.39 2.38 -8.03
C GLU A 57 -15.36 1.45 -8.74
N ASN A 58 -14.89 0.27 -9.18
CA ASN A 58 -15.72 -0.73 -9.82
C ASN A 58 -16.77 -1.29 -8.85
N GLY A 59 -16.40 -1.61 -7.61
CA GLY A 59 -17.34 -2.05 -6.57
C GLY A 59 -18.41 -0.99 -6.25
N PHE A 60 -18.03 0.29 -6.17
CA PHE A 60 -19.00 1.39 -6.01
C PHE A 60 -19.83 1.62 -7.28
N SER A 61 -19.28 1.36 -8.47
CA SER A 61 -20.00 1.45 -9.74
C SER A 61 -21.02 0.32 -9.91
N ASP A 62 -20.72 -0.87 -9.40
CA ASP A 62 -21.64 -1.99 -9.34
C ASP A 62 -22.76 -1.73 -8.35
N LEU A 63 -22.46 -1.12 -7.19
CA LEU A 63 -23.49 -0.62 -6.28
C LEU A 63 -24.34 0.51 -6.88
N ARG A 64 -23.76 1.33 -7.78
CA ARG A 64 -24.45 2.41 -8.50
C ARG A 64 -25.38 1.89 -9.59
N ASN A 65 -25.06 0.74 -10.18
CA ASN A 65 -25.87 0.08 -11.20
C ASN A 65 -26.59 -1.12 -10.57
N SER A 66 -27.68 -0.87 -9.83
CA SER A 66 -28.54 -1.92 -9.23
C SER A 66 -29.15 -2.92 -10.25
N ASP A 67 -28.99 -2.63 -11.55
CA ASP A 67 -29.36 -3.48 -12.69
C ASP A 67 -28.21 -4.33 -13.27
N ASN A 68 -26.97 -4.22 -12.77
CA ASN A 68 -25.83 -4.93 -13.36
C ASN A 68 -25.93 -6.44 -13.05
N SER A 69 -26.23 -7.24 -14.07
CA SER A 69 -26.42 -8.70 -13.97
C SER A 69 -25.18 -9.45 -13.45
N TYR A 70 -24.00 -8.83 -13.54
CA TYR A 70 -22.74 -9.38 -13.02
C TYR A 70 -22.70 -9.39 -11.49
N PHE A 71 -23.01 -8.27 -10.82
CA PHE A 71 -23.07 -8.19 -9.34
C PHE A 71 -24.16 -9.12 -8.79
N LYS A 72 -25.31 -9.20 -9.47
CA LYS A 72 -26.35 -10.21 -9.15
C LYS A 72 -25.80 -11.63 -9.28
N SER A 73 -25.07 -11.98 -10.35
CA SER A 73 -24.58 -13.35 -10.57
C SER A 73 -23.47 -13.81 -9.62
N THR A 74 -22.59 -12.91 -9.17
CA THR A 74 -21.46 -13.29 -8.29
C THR A 74 -21.88 -13.43 -6.83
N VAL A 75 -22.95 -12.74 -6.42
CA VAL A 75 -23.51 -12.81 -5.06
C VAL A 75 -24.72 -13.76 -5.01
N SER A 76 -25.44 -13.99 -6.11
CA SER A 76 -26.69 -14.78 -6.11
C SER A 76 -26.50 -16.24 -5.72
N ASP A 77 -25.35 -16.82 -6.05
CA ASP A 77 -25.15 -18.27 -5.98
C ASP A 77 -24.73 -18.75 -4.58
N SER A 78 -24.33 -17.83 -3.68
CA SER A 78 -23.85 -18.16 -2.34
C SER A 78 -24.43 -17.33 -1.19
N ALA A 79 -25.20 -16.27 -1.47
CA ALA A 79 -25.78 -15.40 -0.44
C ALA A 79 -27.24 -15.77 -0.13
N ASP A 80 -27.59 -15.81 1.16
CA ASP A 80 -28.95 -16.07 1.62
C ASP A 80 -29.86 -14.86 1.31
N ASP A 81 -31.18 -15.07 1.35
CA ASP A 81 -32.17 -14.03 0.99
C ASP A 81 -32.08 -12.77 1.86
N GLU A 82 -31.57 -12.89 3.09
CA GLU A 82 -31.33 -11.78 4.02
C GLU A 82 -30.14 -10.91 3.55
N ASP A 83 -29.02 -11.54 3.17
CA ASP A 83 -27.84 -10.85 2.63
C ASP A 83 -28.17 -10.11 1.32
N LYS A 84 -28.99 -10.72 0.46
CA LYS A 84 -29.46 -10.10 -0.79
C LYS A 84 -30.30 -8.85 -0.54
N LYS A 85 -31.11 -8.86 0.52
CA LYS A 85 -31.95 -7.73 0.91
C LYS A 85 -31.09 -6.59 1.47
N ASP A 86 -30.15 -6.90 2.36
CA ASP A 86 -29.23 -5.91 2.94
C ASP A 86 -28.38 -5.22 1.85
N LEU A 87 -27.87 -5.99 0.88
CA LEU A 87 -27.12 -5.44 -0.26
C LEU A 87 -27.99 -4.54 -1.15
N GLY A 88 -29.26 -4.92 -1.36
CA GLY A 88 -30.23 -4.10 -2.07
C GLY A 88 -30.49 -2.76 -1.36
N GLU A 89 -30.68 -2.79 -0.04
CA GLU A 89 -30.88 -1.60 0.79
C GLU A 89 -29.65 -0.67 0.77
N VAL A 90 -28.43 -1.23 0.81
CA VAL A 90 -27.17 -0.47 0.71
C VAL A 90 -27.02 0.18 -0.67
N SER A 91 -27.29 -0.54 -1.75
CA SER A 91 -27.25 -0.01 -3.12
C SER A 91 -28.25 1.14 -3.31
N ASP A 92 -29.48 0.96 -2.85
CA ASP A 92 -30.53 1.98 -2.93
C ASP A 92 -30.20 3.23 -2.12
N TRP A 93 -29.64 3.08 -0.91
CA TRP A 93 -29.16 4.20 -0.11
C TRP A 93 -28.01 4.94 -0.80
N PHE A 94 -27.00 4.22 -1.30
CA PHE A 94 -25.83 4.82 -1.94
C PHE A 94 -26.19 5.54 -3.24
N SER A 95 -27.16 5.03 -4.01
CA SER A 95 -27.63 5.65 -5.25
C SER A 95 -28.20 7.05 -5.03
N LYS A 96 -28.86 7.28 -3.88
CA LYS A 96 -29.53 8.54 -3.49
C LYS A 96 -28.57 9.63 -3.02
N LEU A 97 -27.33 9.28 -2.70
CA LEU A 97 -26.31 10.25 -2.28
C LEU A 97 -25.89 11.15 -3.44
N ASP A 98 -25.61 12.42 -3.15
CA ASP A 98 -24.98 13.31 -4.11
C ASP A 98 -23.49 12.97 -4.33
N GLN A 99 -22.82 13.69 -5.22
CA GLN A 99 -21.40 13.45 -5.54
C GLN A 99 -20.45 13.79 -4.38
N GLU A 100 -20.78 14.77 -3.55
CA GLU A 100 -19.96 15.13 -2.41
C GLU A 100 -20.06 14.08 -1.30
N GLU A 101 -21.28 13.62 -1.03
CA GLU A 101 -21.56 12.54 -0.08
C GLU A 101 -20.88 11.24 -0.50
N LYS A 102 -20.92 10.88 -1.79
CA LYS A 102 -20.20 9.71 -2.33
C LYS A 102 -18.69 9.79 -2.12
N HIS A 103 -18.10 10.96 -2.34
CA HIS A 103 -16.67 11.17 -2.05
C HIS A 103 -16.36 11.00 -0.55
N ILE A 104 -17.25 11.45 0.34
CA ILE A 104 -17.07 11.26 1.78
C ILE A 104 -17.12 9.77 2.15
N VAL A 105 -18.06 9.02 1.58
CA VAL A 105 -18.14 7.57 1.78
C VAL A 105 -16.87 6.86 1.30
N PHE A 106 -16.36 7.24 0.13
CA PHE A 106 -15.09 6.71 -0.40
C PHE A 106 -13.89 6.99 0.52
N VAL A 107 -13.76 8.22 1.01
CA VAL A 107 -12.68 8.55 1.96
C VAL A 107 -12.82 7.75 3.26
N ARG A 108 -14.05 7.60 3.75
CA ARG A 108 -14.32 6.77 4.93
C ARG A 108 -13.95 5.32 4.69
N SER A 109 -14.28 4.73 3.54
CA SER A 109 -13.91 3.33 3.26
C SER A 109 -12.39 3.13 3.23
N ILE A 110 -11.62 4.10 2.73
CA ILE A 110 -10.15 4.08 2.82
C ILE A 110 -9.71 4.09 4.27
N ILE A 111 -10.24 4.99 5.11
CA ILE A 111 -9.86 5.11 6.52
C ILE A 111 -10.22 3.85 7.31
N ASP A 112 -11.43 3.34 7.11
CA ASP A 112 -11.97 2.17 7.80
C ASP A 112 -11.17 0.91 7.44
N THR A 113 -10.65 0.82 6.22
CA THR A 113 -9.78 -0.29 5.78
C THR A 113 -8.32 -0.09 6.21
N ALA A 114 -7.81 1.14 6.13
CA ALA A 114 -6.44 1.47 6.48
C ALA A 114 -6.17 1.32 7.99
N THR A 115 -7.18 1.50 8.84
CA THR A 115 -7.05 1.40 10.30
C THR A 115 -6.66 0.00 10.79
N PRO A 116 -7.40 -1.08 10.48
CA PRO A 116 -7.00 -2.44 10.85
C PRO A 116 -5.69 -2.83 10.18
N LEU A 117 -5.49 -2.44 8.91
CA LEU A 117 -4.22 -2.66 8.22
C LEU A 117 -3.04 -2.01 8.95
N ALA A 118 -3.19 -0.78 9.44
CA ALA A 118 -2.17 -0.11 10.23
C ALA A 118 -1.85 -0.87 11.53
N GLN A 119 -2.84 -1.51 12.16
CA GLN A 119 -2.62 -2.37 13.32
C GLN A 119 -1.78 -3.60 12.95
N ASP A 120 -2.03 -4.21 11.79
CA ASP A 120 -1.21 -5.33 11.30
C ASP A 120 0.23 -4.90 11.00
N LEU A 121 0.42 -3.71 10.39
CA LEU A 121 1.74 -3.15 10.16
C LEU A 121 2.49 -2.86 11.47
N MET A 122 1.78 -2.42 12.52
CA MET A 122 2.35 -2.15 13.84
C MET A 122 2.93 -3.39 14.51
N GLN A 123 2.37 -4.57 14.24
CA GLN A 123 2.83 -5.85 14.79
C GLN A 123 4.12 -6.35 14.13
N LYS A 124 4.50 -5.80 12.98
CA LYS A 124 5.76 -6.16 12.32
C LYS A 124 6.94 -5.44 12.99
N LYS A 125 8.14 -6.04 12.88
CA LYS A 125 9.39 -5.37 13.22
C LYS A 125 9.77 -4.44 12.08
N TRP A 126 10.15 -3.21 12.41
CA TRP A 126 10.51 -2.18 11.45
C TRP A 126 12.01 -1.93 11.53
N CYS A 127 12.68 -1.85 10.40
CA CYS A 127 14.08 -1.45 10.32
C CYS A 127 14.32 -0.59 9.08
N LEU A 128 15.36 0.24 9.14
CA LEU A 128 15.79 1.03 8.00
C LEU A 128 16.99 0.37 7.34
N LEU A 129 16.98 0.31 6.02
CA LEU A 129 18.09 -0.14 5.21
C LEU A 129 18.66 1.08 4.49
N ARG A 130 19.97 1.27 4.63
CA ARG A 130 20.71 2.37 4.02
C ARG A 130 21.61 1.83 2.93
N SER A 131 21.52 2.42 1.74
CA SER A 131 22.45 2.11 0.66
C SER A 131 23.66 3.02 0.72
N ALA A 132 24.87 2.45 0.68
CA ALA A 132 26.09 3.22 0.45
C ALA A 132 26.22 3.59 -1.04
N ASP A 133 26.26 2.57 -1.90
CA ASP A 133 26.72 2.71 -3.29
C ASP A 133 25.61 2.58 -4.35
N GLY A 134 24.37 2.27 -3.95
CA GLY A 134 23.22 2.14 -4.85
C GLY A 134 22.10 3.15 -4.54
N TYR A 135 20.95 2.97 -5.19
CA TYR A 135 19.75 3.74 -4.90
C TYR A 135 18.48 2.89 -4.98
N PHE A 136 17.54 3.15 -4.08
CA PHE A 136 16.20 2.57 -4.14
C PHE A 136 15.32 3.37 -5.09
N VAL A 137 14.57 2.67 -5.94
CA VAL A 137 13.51 3.26 -6.77
C VAL A 137 12.16 3.11 -6.09
N THR A 138 11.20 3.95 -6.48
CA THR A 138 9.79 3.80 -6.09
C THR A 138 8.92 3.70 -7.33
N SER A 139 7.61 3.56 -7.17
CA SER A 139 6.67 3.40 -8.28
C SER A 139 5.32 4.03 -7.94
N ASP A 140 4.35 3.90 -8.84
CA ASP A 140 2.94 4.18 -8.57
C ASP A 140 2.29 3.15 -7.61
N ASN A 141 3.03 2.12 -7.20
CA ASN A 141 2.69 1.19 -6.13
C ASN A 141 3.81 1.15 -5.07
N PRO A 142 3.94 2.20 -4.23
CA PRO A 142 5.14 2.42 -3.41
C PRO A 142 5.27 1.47 -2.20
N VAL A 143 4.21 0.74 -1.84
CA VAL A 143 4.20 -0.21 -0.73
C VAL A 143 4.23 -1.62 -1.31
N VAL A 144 5.41 -2.23 -1.32
CA VAL A 144 5.60 -3.55 -1.92
C VAL A 144 5.45 -4.62 -0.85
N VAL A 145 4.50 -5.54 -1.06
CA VAL A 145 4.29 -6.72 -0.22
C VAL A 145 4.80 -7.95 -0.96
N PHE A 146 5.63 -8.75 -0.31
CA PHE A 146 6.15 -9.99 -0.90
C PHE A 146 6.37 -11.10 0.13
N HIS A 147 6.28 -12.34 -0.34
CA HIS A 147 6.69 -13.53 0.42
C HIS A 147 7.74 -14.31 -0.38
N PRO A 148 8.87 -14.71 0.22
CA PRO A 148 9.98 -15.31 -0.52
C PRO A 148 9.72 -16.76 -0.96
N LYS A 149 8.73 -17.46 -0.39
CA LYS A 149 8.56 -18.93 -0.57
C LYS A 149 7.17 -19.40 -0.99
N THR A 150 6.15 -18.55 -0.92
CA THR A 150 4.76 -18.99 -1.09
C THR A 150 3.98 -17.97 -1.88
N SER A 151 2.93 -18.43 -2.55
CA SER A 151 1.89 -17.66 -3.21
C SER A 151 0.62 -18.54 -3.25
N PRO A 152 -0.58 -18.04 -2.91
CA PRO A 152 -0.88 -16.66 -2.50
C PRO A 152 -0.44 -16.34 -1.05
N TYR A 153 -0.35 -15.05 -0.71
CA TYR A 153 -0.06 -14.54 0.63
C TYR A 153 -0.81 -13.23 0.90
N GLY A 154 -1.08 -12.96 2.17
CA GLY A 154 -1.61 -11.68 2.66
C GLY A 154 -0.67 -11.02 3.66
N ILE A 155 -0.96 -9.79 4.06
CA ILE A 155 -0.08 -9.01 4.95
C ILE A 155 0.17 -9.69 6.30
N CYS A 156 -0.82 -10.43 6.80
CA CYS A 156 -0.72 -11.17 8.06
C CYS A 156 -0.07 -12.56 7.90
N THR A 157 0.25 -12.99 6.68
CA THR A 157 0.93 -14.27 6.45
C THR A 157 2.34 -14.24 7.06
N THR A 158 2.68 -15.24 7.87
CA THR A 158 4.02 -15.41 8.44
C THR A 158 5.07 -15.45 7.32
N GLY A 159 6.21 -14.77 7.52
CA GLY A 159 7.27 -14.65 6.51
C GLY A 159 7.03 -13.56 5.46
N VAL A 160 5.91 -12.84 5.50
CA VAL A 160 5.68 -11.70 4.59
C VAL A 160 6.51 -10.50 5.00
N HIS A 161 7.15 -9.93 3.99
CA HIS A 161 7.91 -8.71 4.06
C HIS A 161 7.19 -7.59 3.34
N ILE A 162 7.36 -6.37 3.86
CA ILE A 162 6.85 -5.16 3.23
C ILE A 162 8.00 -4.18 3.14
N HIS A 163 8.21 -3.59 1.97
CA HIS A 163 9.20 -2.53 1.82
C HIS A 163 8.66 -1.29 1.15
N ILE A 164 9.20 -0.16 1.59
CA ILE A 164 8.84 1.17 1.10
C ILE A 164 10.12 1.98 0.94
N ALA A 165 10.40 2.45 -0.27
CA ALA A 165 11.50 3.39 -0.50
C ALA A 165 11.11 4.77 0.06
N ILE A 166 11.80 5.23 1.11
CA ILE A 166 11.55 6.53 1.75
C ILE A 166 12.33 7.63 1.05
N THR A 167 13.57 7.32 0.67
CA THR A 167 14.44 8.16 -0.15
C THR A 167 15.24 7.25 -1.09
N PRO A 168 15.96 7.81 -2.08
CA PRO A 168 16.93 7.04 -2.85
C PRO A 168 17.94 6.25 -2.01
N LYS A 169 18.23 6.66 -0.77
CA LYS A 169 19.25 6.02 0.07
C LYS A 169 18.69 5.26 1.26
N ILE A 170 17.40 5.42 1.57
CA ILE A 170 16.75 4.81 2.74
C ILE A 170 15.50 4.05 2.30
N LEU A 171 15.46 2.77 2.65
CA LEU A 171 14.29 1.91 2.51
C LEU A 171 13.82 1.46 3.89
N LEU A 172 12.52 1.55 4.13
CA LEU A 172 11.88 0.99 5.30
C LEU A 172 11.49 -0.46 4.98
N LEU A 173 11.92 -1.40 5.83
CA LEU A 173 11.58 -2.82 5.74
C LEU A 173 10.80 -3.25 6.98
N LEU A 174 9.67 -3.92 6.75
CA LEU A 174 8.82 -4.52 7.78
C LEU A 174 8.81 -6.04 7.60
N GLY A 175 8.96 -6.79 8.70
CA GLY A 175 8.84 -8.25 8.66
C GLY A 175 8.93 -8.90 10.05
N CYS A 176 8.36 -10.09 10.21
CA CYS A 176 8.37 -10.81 11.50
C CYS A 176 9.65 -11.64 11.71
N GLU A 177 10.25 -12.15 10.62
CA GLU A 177 11.36 -13.12 10.64
C GLU A 177 12.72 -12.55 10.22
N VAL A 178 12.82 -11.25 9.96
CA VAL A 178 14.12 -10.70 9.59
C VAL A 178 15.07 -10.89 10.79
N SER A 179 16.27 -11.42 10.54
CA SER A 179 17.39 -11.45 11.51
C SER A 179 17.82 -10.06 11.97
N LEU A 180 17.22 -9.02 11.39
CA LEU A 180 17.38 -7.63 11.74
C LEU A 180 16.56 -7.30 12.99
N ASN A 181 17.22 -6.62 13.92
CA ASN A 181 16.58 -6.09 15.11
C ASN A 181 15.66 -4.92 14.72
N GLU A 182 14.53 -4.81 15.43
CA GLU A 182 13.63 -3.69 15.29
C GLU A 182 14.34 -2.37 15.67
N ASN A 183 13.94 -1.28 15.01
CA ASN A 183 14.41 0.09 15.26
C ASN A 183 15.92 0.24 15.08
N GLN A 184 16.51 -0.49 14.13
CA GLN A 184 17.90 -0.34 13.73
C GLN A 184 18.03 0.13 12.28
N VAL A 185 19.21 0.67 11.97
CA VAL A 185 19.61 1.05 10.62
C VAL A 185 20.74 0.12 10.17
N TYR A 186 20.59 -0.46 8.99
CA TYR A 186 21.57 -1.40 8.43
C TYR A 186 22.09 -0.89 7.10
N ASP A 187 23.41 -0.89 6.92
CA ASP A 187 24.00 -0.68 5.61
C ASP A 187 23.85 -1.94 4.76
N VAL A 188 23.37 -1.79 3.53
CA VAL A 188 23.13 -2.91 2.61
C VAL A 188 23.98 -2.80 1.35
N PRO A 189 24.49 -3.92 0.82
CA PRO A 189 25.29 -3.92 -0.39
C PRO A 189 24.41 -3.62 -1.62
N GLN A 190 25.05 -3.16 -2.70
CA GLN A 190 24.37 -2.83 -3.96
C GLN A 190 23.49 -3.98 -4.49
N LYS A 191 23.99 -5.22 -4.45
CA LYS A 191 23.21 -6.41 -4.89
C LYS A 191 21.87 -6.57 -4.15
N PHE A 192 21.82 -6.18 -2.88
CA PHE A 192 20.56 -6.19 -2.12
C PHE A 192 19.62 -5.09 -2.62
N VAL A 193 20.15 -3.90 -2.88
CA VAL A 193 19.38 -2.77 -3.43
C VAL A 193 18.77 -3.12 -4.78
N GLU A 194 19.56 -3.74 -5.67
CA GLU A 194 19.09 -4.22 -6.98
C GLU A 194 17.93 -5.21 -6.83
N HIS A 195 18.05 -6.18 -5.91
CA HIS A 195 16.97 -7.13 -5.63
C HIS A 195 15.68 -6.44 -5.15
N MET A 196 15.79 -5.47 -4.22
CA MET A 196 14.61 -4.72 -3.75
C MET A 196 13.99 -3.88 -4.88
N ASN A 197 14.81 -3.32 -5.76
CA ASN A 197 14.34 -2.58 -6.93
C ASN A 197 13.63 -3.50 -7.92
N CYS A 198 14.11 -4.72 -8.17
CA CYS A 198 13.41 -5.71 -9.00
C CYS A 198 12.01 -5.99 -8.46
N LEU A 199 11.88 -6.16 -7.14
CA LEU A 199 10.58 -6.34 -6.50
C LEU A 199 9.68 -5.11 -6.72
N THR A 200 10.19 -3.89 -6.52
CA THR A 200 9.42 -2.66 -6.78
C THR A 200 8.98 -2.55 -8.24
N ILE A 201 9.87 -2.86 -9.17
CA ILE A 201 9.59 -2.80 -10.62
C ILE A 201 8.54 -3.84 -11.01
N SER A 202 8.64 -5.07 -10.50
CA SER A 202 7.67 -6.14 -10.80
C SER A 202 6.26 -5.85 -10.25
N LYS A 203 6.16 -4.98 -9.25
CA LYS A 203 4.89 -4.56 -8.63
C LYS A 203 4.41 -3.19 -9.11
N ALA A 204 5.18 -2.49 -9.93
CA ALA A 204 4.78 -1.23 -10.53
C ALA A 204 3.68 -1.49 -11.57
N GLU A 205 2.71 -0.59 -11.66
CA GLU A 205 1.60 -0.75 -12.61
C GLU A 205 1.85 0.07 -13.86
N ARG A 206 2.19 1.35 -13.70
CA ARG A 206 2.38 2.27 -14.83
C ARG A 206 3.71 3.00 -14.77
N PHE A 207 4.18 3.35 -13.58
CA PHE A 207 5.31 4.25 -13.43
C PHE A 207 6.36 3.72 -12.47
N ILE A 208 7.62 3.84 -12.88
CA ILE A 208 8.78 3.69 -12.01
C ILE A 208 9.37 5.09 -11.84
N ILE A 209 9.62 5.47 -10.59
CA ILE A 209 10.13 6.78 -10.21
C ILE A 209 11.56 6.59 -9.70
N SER A 210 12.49 7.24 -10.39
CA SER A 210 13.93 7.14 -10.12
C SER A 210 14.57 8.52 -9.96
N PRO A 211 15.57 8.65 -9.08
CA PRO A 211 16.40 9.86 -8.99
C PRO A 211 17.40 10.02 -10.14
N PHE A 212 17.62 9.00 -10.99
CA PHE A 212 18.61 9.01 -12.07
C PHE A 212 18.00 8.79 -13.45
N VAL A 213 18.79 9.11 -14.48
CA VAL A 213 18.42 9.04 -15.90
C VAL A 213 18.22 7.58 -16.33
N PHE A 214 17.24 7.37 -17.22
CA PHE A 214 16.64 6.07 -17.60
C PHE A 214 17.60 4.95 -18.00
N ASP A 215 18.79 5.26 -18.53
CA ASP A 215 19.68 4.28 -19.16
C ASP A 215 20.22 3.21 -18.19
N GLU A 216 20.46 3.55 -16.92
CA GLU A 216 20.89 2.57 -15.90
C GLU A 216 19.74 1.66 -15.45
N LEU A 217 18.49 2.17 -15.50
CA LEU A 217 17.30 1.42 -15.12
C LEU A 217 16.82 0.48 -16.22
N GLN A 218 17.15 0.77 -17.48
CA GLN A 218 16.69 0.01 -18.63
C GLN A 218 17.12 -1.45 -18.55
N SER A 219 18.37 -1.72 -18.17
CA SER A 219 18.90 -3.08 -18.01
C SER A 219 18.13 -3.87 -16.94
N LEU A 220 17.87 -3.25 -15.79
CA LEU A 220 17.13 -3.87 -14.69
C LEU A 220 15.66 -4.16 -15.07
N ILE A 221 15.02 -3.24 -15.78
CA ILE A 221 13.65 -3.42 -16.27
C ILE A 221 13.59 -4.56 -17.30
N GLN A 222 14.60 -4.68 -18.17
CA GLN A 222 14.67 -5.76 -19.15
C GLN A 222 14.84 -7.13 -18.50
N GLU A 223 15.67 -7.24 -17.46
CA GLU A 223 15.84 -8.48 -16.68
C GLU A 223 14.52 -8.91 -16.02
N VAL A 224 13.84 -8.00 -15.31
CA VAL A 224 12.56 -8.31 -14.65
C VAL A 224 11.48 -8.74 -15.66
N LYS A 225 11.42 -8.11 -16.84
CA LYS A 225 10.44 -8.47 -17.88
C LYS A 225 10.71 -9.82 -18.55
N GLN A 226 11.90 -10.40 -18.41
CA GLN A 226 12.21 -11.73 -18.95
C GLN A 226 11.86 -12.86 -17.96
N GLU A 227 11.69 -12.54 -16.67
CA GLU A 227 11.35 -13.51 -15.61
C GLU A 227 9.85 -13.59 -15.28
N ILE A 228 9.03 -12.70 -15.83
CA ILE A 228 7.55 -12.72 -15.78
C ILE A 228 7.00 -13.39 -17.04
#